data_AF-A0A6G4WGX3-F1
#
_entry.id   AF-A0A6G4WGX3-F1
#
_cell.length_a   1.000
_cell.length_b   1.000
_cell.length_c   1.000
_cell.angle_alpha   90.00
_cell.angle_beta   90.00
_cell.angle_gamma   90.00
#
_symmetry.space_group_name_H-M   'P 1'
#
loop_
_entity.id
_entity.type
_entity.pdbx_description
1 polymer ?
#
loop_
_entity_poly.entity_id
_entity_poly.type
_entity_poly.pdbx_seq_one_letter_code
_entity_poly.pdbx_strand_id
1 'polypeptide(L)'
;MEARAFFREDGEVDATGVSVPLPWWSFTKTALAIALLRLSEQGRVSLDEIVEGKPYTPVQLLRHEAGLPDYGSLPSYHADVEARRSPWSVDDLLNAVEADRLRYEPGHGWAYSNIGYLEVARLIKKASELPLADALADLVFIPAELATARLVVTPADLADVRMGDAVGYHPGWVYHGLVVGTAMDAARLLRHLLSGDLVRPHSLSRMLEPRPIPQFRSELLPDPAYGLGLMLRATNMT
;
A
#
# COMPACT_ATOMS: atom_id res chain seq x y z
N MET A 1 -14.50 -2.99 19.07
CA MET A 1 -13.55 -3.92 19.67
C MET A 1 -12.26 -3.82 18.87
N GLU A 2 -11.18 -3.38 19.50
CA GLU A 2 -9.89 -3.16 18.85
C GLU A 2 -9.16 -4.50 18.70
N ALA A 3 -8.43 -4.70 17.59
CA ALA A 3 -7.59 -5.88 17.37
C ALA A 3 -6.13 -5.42 17.36
N ARG A 4 -5.27 -6.11 18.13
CA ARG A 4 -3.85 -5.79 18.29
C ARG A 4 -3.04 -7.07 18.24
N ALA A 5 -1.87 -7.01 17.60
CA ALA A 5 -0.90 -8.09 17.60
C ALA A 5 0.50 -7.49 17.75
N PHE A 6 1.26 -8.02 18.71
CA PHE A 6 2.63 -7.62 18.98
C PHE A 6 3.55 -8.83 18.87
N PHE A 7 4.70 -8.63 18.23
CA PHE A 7 5.83 -9.52 18.33
C PHE A 7 6.82 -8.91 19.31
N ARG A 8 7.13 -9.62 20.37
CA ARG A 8 8.19 -9.26 21.32
C ARG A 8 9.55 -9.69 20.75
N GLU A 9 10.62 -9.07 21.21
CA GLU A 9 11.99 -9.36 20.75
C GLU A 9 12.44 -10.81 21.02
N ASP A 10 11.85 -11.46 22.03
CA ASP A 10 12.05 -12.87 22.36
C ASP A 10 11.24 -13.84 21.47
N GLY A 11 10.48 -13.30 20.51
CA GLY A 11 9.63 -14.07 19.61
C GLY A 11 8.24 -14.39 20.17
N GLU A 12 7.91 -13.98 21.41
CA GLU A 12 6.55 -14.12 21.92
C GLU A 12 5.56 -13.29 21.11
N VAL A 13 4.39 -13.87 20.89
CA VAL A 13 3.32 -13.27 20.12
C VAL A 13 2.17 -12.94 21.06
N ASP A 14 1.94 -11.65 21.28
CA ASP A 14 0.80 -11.17 22.08
C ASP A 14 -0.28 -10.65 21.13
N ALA A 15 -1.30 -11.46 20.90
CA ALA A 15 -2.44 -11.12 20.06
C ALA A 15 -3.69 -10.99 20.91
N THR A 16 -4.26 -9.80 20.95
CA THR A 16 -5.51 -9.52 21.65
C THR A 16 -6.55 -8.96 20.67
N GLY A 17 -7.80 -9.41 20.80
CA GLY A 17 -8.90 -8.95 19.96
C GLY A 17 -9.29 -9.91 18.83
N VAL A 18 -9.76 -9.35 17.71
CA VAL A 18 -10.51 -10.09 16.68
C VAL A 18 -9.57 -10.92 15.80
N SER A 19 -9.76 -12.24 15.80
CA SER A 19 -9.03 -13.21 14.95
C SER A 19 -9.59 -13.36 13.54
N VAL A 20 -10.46 -12.43 13.11
CA VAL A 20 -11.08 -12.44 11.78
C VAL A 20 -10.38 -11.45 10.85
N PRO A 21 -10.45 -11.64 9.52
CA PRO A 21 -9.90 -10.69 8.57
C PRO A 21 -10.46 -9.27 8.75
N LEU A 22 -9.58 -8.29 8.60
CA LEU A 22 -9.87 -6.87 8.60
C LEU A 22 -9.44 -6.28 7.25
N PRO A 23 -10.10 -5.23 6.75
CA PRO A 23 -9.59 -4.47 5.61
C PRO A 23 -8.28 -3.76 6.01
N TRP A 24 -7.21 -4.01 5.26
CA TRP A 24 -5.92 -3.37 5.51
C TRP A 24 -5.87 -1.94 5.00
N TRP A 25 -6.79 -1.54 4.12
CA TRP A 25 -6.84 -0.20 3.53
C TRP A 25 -5.46 0.18 2.99
N SER A 26 -4.94 1.35 3.39
CA SER A 26 -3.63 1.86 3.00
C SER A 26 -2.45 0.99 3.44
N PHE A 27 -2.60 0.06 4.39
CA PHE A 27 -1.54 -0.90 4.71
C PHE A 27 -1.28 -1.90 3.56
N THR A 28 -2.22 -2.05 2.62
CA THR A 28 -2.02 -2.77 1.35
C THR A 28 -0.80 -2.23 0.57
N LYS A 29 -0.48 -0.94 0.70
CA LYS A 29 0.66 -0.30 0.05
C LYS A 29 1.99 -0.90 0.48
N THR A 30 2.11 -1.34 1.73
CA THR A 30 3.30 -2.05 2.23
C THR A 30 3.51 -3.36 1.44
N ALA A 31 2.45 -4.14 1.25
CA ALA A 31 2.52 -5.39 0.47
C ALA A 31 2.86 -5.12 -1.01
N LEU A 32 2.25 -4.11 -1.63
CA LEU A 32 2.57 -3.70 -3.00
C LEU A 32 4.04 -3.26 -3.13
N ALA A 33 4.57 -2.51 -2.17
CA ALA A 33 5.96 -2.08 -2.16
C ALA A 33 6.92 -3.28 -2.08
N ILE A 34 6.65 -4.24 -1.18
CA ILE A 34 7.42 -5.49 -1.07
C ILE A 34 7.40 -6.26 -2.39
N ALA A 35 6.22 -6.44 -2.99
CA ALA A 35 6.09 -7.15 -4.27
C ALA A 35 6.93 -6.49 -5.38
N LEU A 36 6.86 -5.16 -5.51
CA LEU A 36 7.63 -4.43 -6.52
C LEU A 36 9.13 -4.49 -6.27
N LEU A 37 9.58 -4.38 -5.01
CA LEU A 37 10.98 -4.54 -4.63
C LEU A 37 11.50 -5.94 -5.01
N ARG A 38 10.74 -7.00 -4.71
CA ARG A 38 11.12 -8.37 -5.06
C ARG A 38 11.18 -8.62 -6.57
N LEU A 39 10.24 -8.06 -7.33
CA LEU A 39 10.31 -8.09 -8.79
C LEU A 39 11.56 -7.37 -9.30
N SER A 40 11.95 -6.26 -8.65
CA SER A 40 13.18 -5.56 -9.01
C SER A 40 14.44 -6.39 -8.71
N GLU A 41 14.47 -7.07 -7.57
CA GLU A 41 15.57 -7.98 -7.20
C GLU A 41 15.73 -9.17 -8.15
N GLN A 42 14.63 -9.55 -8.82
CA GLN A 42 14.58 -10.57 -9.87
C GLN A 42 14.94 -10.00 -11.26
N GLY A 43 15.23 -8.70 -11.37
CA GLY A 43 15.52 -8.03 -12.64
C GLY A 43 14.30 -7.84 -13.55
N ARG A 44 13.09 -7.99 -13.02
CA ARG A 44 11.83 -7.88 -13.79
C ARG A 44 11.36 -6.44 -13.95
N VAL A 45 11.83 -5.53 -13.09
CA VAL A 45 11.52 -4.09 -13.13
C VAL A 45 12.68 -3.28 -12.55
N SER A 46 13.05 -2.17 -13.20
CA SER A 46 13.98 -1.20 -12.62
C SER A 46 13.21 -0.18 -11.80
N LEU A 47 13.64 0.08 -10.55
CA LEU A 47 12.98 1.07 -9.68
C LEU A 47 13.37 2.52 -10.00
N ASP A 48 14.49 2.70 -10.69
CA ASP A 48 15.13 3.99 -10.92
C ASP A 48 15.02 4.45 -12.37
N GLU A 49 14.57 3.57 -13.27
CA GLU A 49 14.21 3.96 -14.63
C GLU A 49 12.80 4.55 -14.69
N ILE A 50 12.62 5.48 -15.63
CA ILE A 50 11.30 6.05 -15.90
C ILE A 50 10.34 4.96 -16.34
N VAL A 51 9.10 5.02 -15.85
CA VAL A 51 8.04 4.17 -16.34
C VAL A 51 7.76 4.54 -17.79
N GLU A 52 7.64 3.54 -18.66
CA GLU A 52 7.39 3.73 -20.09
C GLU A 52 6.21 4.68 -20.35
N GLY A 53 6.48 5.76 -21.10
CA GLY A 53 5.48 6.79 -21.43
C GLY A 53 5.07 7.70 -20.26
N LYS A 54 5.79 7.65 -19.13
CA LYS A 54 5.51 8.47 -17.94
C LYS A 54 6.76 9.26 -17.50
N PRO A 55 6.59 10.41 -16.83
CA PRO A 55 7.69 11.25 -16.39
C PRO A 55 8.27 10.87 -15.02
N TYR A 56 7.84 9.76 -14.42
CA TYR A 56 8.21 9.33 -13.06
C TYR A 56 8.78 7.91 -13.03
N THR A 57 9.52 7.59 -11.99
CA THR A 57 10.10 6.26 -11.73
C THR A 57 9.25 5.46 -10.73
N PRO A 58 9.39 4.12 -10.67
CA PRO A 58 8.71 3.34 -9.64
C PRO A 58 9.10 3.72 -8.20
N VAL A 59 10.34 4.12 -7.94
CA VAL A 59 10.72 4.59 -6.58
C VAL A 59 9.96 5.86 -6.20
N GLN A 60 9.73 6.78 -7.15
CA GLN A 60 8.92 7.98 -6.92
C GLN A 60 7.44 7.65 -6.68
N LEU A 61 6.89 6.62 -7.35
CA LEU A 61 5.54 6.13 -7.06
C LEU A 61 5.43 5.58 -5.64
N LEU A 62 6.36 4.70 -5.25
CA LEU A 62 6.36 4.07 -3.92
C LEU A 62 6.53 5.09 -2.79
N ARG A 63 7.23 6.19 -3.04
CA ARG A 63 7.50 7.27 -2.07
C ARG A 63 6.48 8.41 -2.10
N HIS A 64 5.46 8.39 -2.97
CA HIS A 64 4.50 9.50 -3.19
C HIS A 64 5.14 10.80 -3.70
N GLU A 65 6.16 10.68 -4.56
CA GLU A 65 6.91 11.80 -5.14
C GLU A 65 6.70 11.93 -6.65
N ALA A 66 5.78 11.15 -7.23
CA ALA A 66 5.48 11.15 -8.67
C ALA A 66 4.62 12.34 -9.15
N GLY A 67 4.12 13.19 -8.24
CA GLY A 67 3.26 14.33 -8.61
C GLY A 67 1.81 13.98 -8.95
N LEU A 68 1.46 12.68 -9.05
CA LEU A 68 0.12 12.23 -9.38
C LEU A 68 -0.93 12.75 -8.39
N PRO A 69 -2.15 13.12 -8.85
CA PRO A 69 -3.23 13.54 -7.97
C PRO A 69 -3.77 12.39 -7.11
N ASP A 70 -4.76 12.68 -6.27
CA ASP A 70 -5.43 11.69 -5.43
C ASP A 70 -6.95 11.88 -5.49
N TYR A 71 -7.70 10.79 -5.38
CA TYR A 71 -9.16 10.82 -5.39
C TYR A 71 -9.77 10.90 -3.99
N GLY A 72 -8.98 10.70 -2.92
CA GLY A 72 -9.46 10.64 -1.55
C GLY A 72 -10.02 11.95 -1.01
N SER A 73 -9.82 13.07 -1.71
CA SER A 73 -10.41 14.37 -1.40
C SER A 73 -11.63 14.74 -2.26
N LEU A 74 -12.01 13.93 -3.25
CA LEU A 74 -13.12 14.24 -4.15
C LEU A 74 -14.47 14.08 -3.42
N PRO A 75 -15.29 15.14 -3.30
CA PRO A 75 -16.61 15.04 -2.67
C PRO A 75 -17.55 14.07 -3.40
N SER A 76 -17.48 14.03 -4.73
CA SER A 76 -18.27 13.10 -5.55
C SER A 76 -17.93 11.63 -5.29
N TYR A 77 -16.64 11.32 -5.06
CA TYR A 77 -16.20 9.98 -4.70
C TYR A 77 -16.82 9.55 -3.36
N HIS A 78 -16.76 10.42 -2.35
CA HIS A 78 -17.33 10.11 -1.03
C HIS A 78 -18.86 9.96 -1.09
N ALA A 79 -19.55 10.84 -1.83
CA ALA A 79 -21.00 10.76 -2.01
C ALA A 79 -21.44 9.45 -2.68
N ASP A 80 -20.72 8.98 -3.71
CA ASP A 80 -21.06 7.74 -4.40
C ASP A 80 -20.72 6.49 -3.56
N VAL A 81 -19.63 6.53 -2.77
CA VAL A 81 -19.29 5.49 -1.78
C VAL A 81 -20.38 5.40 -0.71
N GLU A 82 -20.79 6.52 -0.13
CA GLU A 82 -21.84 6.59 0.89
C GLU A 82 -23.20 6.11 0.35
N ALA A 83 -23.52 6.47 -0.89
CA ALA A 83 -24.71 6.01 -1.60
C ALA A 83 -24.63 4.56 -2.08
N ARG A 84 -23.53 3.84 -1.79
CA ARG A 84 -23.28 2.44 -2.18
C ARG A 84 -23.42 2.19 -3.69
N ARG A 85 -22.98 3.16 -4.50
CA ARG A 85 -22.94 2.98 -5.95
C ARG A 85 -21.82 2.04 -6.37
N SER A 86 -21.92 1.53 -7.59
CA SER A 86 -20.83 0.82 -8.24
C SER A 86 -19.60 1.74 -8.37
N PRO A 87 -18.38 1.21 -8.15
CA PRO A 87 -17.15 1.98 -8.38
C PRO A 87 -17.09 2.52 -9.80
N TRP A 88 -16.50 3.70 -9.95
CA TRP A 88 -16.23 4.25 -11.27
C TRP A 88 -15.25 3.37 -12.02
N SER A 89 -15.30 3.43 -13.36
CA SER A 89 -14.23 2.86 -14.15
C SER A 89 -12.91 3.58 -13.82
N VAL A 90 -11.78 2.91 -14.06
CA VAL A 90 -10.47 3.56 -13.85
C VAL A 90 -10.33 4.81 -14.73
N ASP A 91 -10.87 4.79 -15.95
CA ASP A 91 -10.80 5.94 -16.85
C ASP A 91 -11.65 7.11 -16.32
N ASP A 92 -12.86 6.85 -15.81
CA ASP A 92 -13.69 7.88 -15.18
C ASP A 92 -13.02 8.49 -13.95
N LEU A 93 -12.37 7.66 -13.12
CA LEU A 93 -11.58 8.14 -11.99
C LEU A 93 -10.44 9.05 -12.44
N LEU A 94 -9.64 8.60 -13.41
CA LEU A 94 -8.48 9.34 -13.90
C LEU A 94 -8.91 10.66 -14.57
N ASN A 95 -10.06 10.68 -15.23
CA ASN A 95 -10.66 11.90 -15.76
C ASN A 95 -11.13 12.84 -14.63
N ALA A 96 -11.81 12.30 -13.61
CA ALA A 96 -12.36 13.09 -12.49
C ALA A 96 -11.29 13.81 -11.66
N VAL A 97 -10.07 13.26 -11.60
CA VAL A 97 -8.92 13.86 -10.90
C VAL A 97 -7.94 14.59 -11.82
N GLU A 98 -8.26 14.69 -13.13
CA GLU A 98 -7.35 15.25 -14.15
C GLU A 98 -5.94 14.62 -14.08
N ALA A 99 -5.86 13.28 -14.09
CA ALA A 99 -4.62 12.53 -13.80
C ALA A 99 -3.45 12.82 -14.74
N ASP A 100 -3.70 13.39 -15.92
CA ASP A 100 -2.67 13.83 -16.87
C ASP A 100 -1.91 15.07 -16.39
N ARG A 101 -2.45 15.81 -15.42
CA ARG A 101 -1.82 17.00 -14.83
C ARG A 101 -1.18 16.66 -13.49
N LEU A 102 0.15 16.58 -13.49
CA LEU A 102 0.89 16.43 -12.25
C LEU A 102 0.77 17.69 -11.37
N ARG A 103 0.70 17.47 -10.06
CA ARG A 103 0.69 18.53 -9.04
C ARG A 103 2.02 19.27 -8.94
N TYR A 104 3.10 18.57 -9.26
CA TYR A 104 4.48 19.04 -9.27
C TYR A 104 5.33 18.09 -10.13
N GLU A 105 6.52 18.53 -10.51
CA GLU A 105 7.47 17.67 -11.23
C GLU A 105 7.92 16.49 -10.37
N PRO A 106 7.99 15.26 -10.92
CA PRO A 106 8.40 14.08 -10.17
C PRO A 106 9.75 14.27 -9.45
N GLY A 107 9.79 13.94 -8.16
CA GLY A 107 10.96 14.11 -7.29
C GLY A 107 11.13 15.51 -6.67
N HIS A 108 10.40 16.52 -7.13
CA HIS A 108 10.48 17.89 -6.59
C HIS A 108 9.43 18.21 -5.52
N GLY A 109 8.54 17.26 -5.22
CA GLY A 109 7.50 17.43 -4.21
C GLY A 109 7.10 16.12 -3.56
N TRP A 110 6.23 16.21 -2.57
CA TRP A 110 5.66 15.04 -1.89
C TRP A 110 4.18 15.29 -1.64
N ALA A 111 3.34 14.33 -2.05
CA ALA A 111 1.93 14.34 -1.71
C ALA A 111 1.35 12.95 -1.91
N TYR A 112 0.68 12.43 -0.89
CA TYR A 112 0.04 11.12 -0.91
C TYR A 112 -0.83 10.93 -2.16
N SER A 113 -0.71 9.77 -2.81
CA SER A 113 -1.47 9.44 -4.01
C SER A 113 -1.82 7.95 -4.05
N ASN A 114 -3.12 7.64 -3.96
CA ASN A 114 -3.65 6.33 -4.24
C ASN A 114 -3.55 5.98 -5.73
N ILE A 115 -3.57 6.99 -6.62
CA ILE A 115 -3.35 6.80 -8.06
C ILE A 115 -1.92 6.34 -8.33
N GLY A 116 -0.93 6.88 -7.60
CA GLY A 116 0.44 6.37 -7.67
C GLY A 116 0.54 4.88 -7.32
N TYR A 117 -0.25 4.41 -6.36
CA TYR A 117 -0.28 2.99 -6.00
C TYR A 117 -1.14 2.12 -6.94
N LEU A 118 -2.12 2.71 -7.65
CA LEU A 118 -2.76 2.05 -8.80
C LEU A 118 -1.71 1.78 -9.91
N GLU A 119 -0.82 2.73 -10.17
CA GLU A 119 0.30 2.54 -11.12
C GLU A 119 1.28 1.47 -10.63
N VAL A 120 1.60 1.43 -9.33
CA VAL A 120 2.40 0.34 -8.73
C VAL A 120 1.75 -1.03 -8.96
N ALA A 121 0.44 -1.15 -8.73
CA ALA A 121 -0.29 -2.39 -8.99
C ALA A 121 -0.25 -2.79 -10.47
N ARG A 122 -0.34 -1.83 -11.39
CA ARG A 122 -0.18 -2.06 -12.85
C ARG A 122 1.24 -2.55 -13.19
N LEU A 123 2.27 -1.95 -12.59
CA LEU A 123 3.66 -2.38 -12.77
C LEU A 123 3.89 -3.81 -12.27
N ILE A 124 3.35 -4.17 -11.11
CA ILE A 124 3.45 -5.54 -10.57
C ILE A 124 2.81 -6.53 -11.54
N LYS A 125 1.58 -6.27 -12.00
CA LYS A 125 0.91 -7.13 -12.99
C LYS A 125 1.71 -7.28 -14.28
N LYS A 126 2.24 -6.18 -14.83
CA LYS A 126 3.05 -6.19 -16.06
C LYS A 126 4.34 -6.98 -15.86
N ALA A 127 5.07 -6.73 -14.78
CA ALA A 127 6.39 -7.32 -14.55
C ALA A 127 6.31 -8.80 -14.12
N SER A 128 5.28 -9.19 -13.36
CA SER A 128 5.05 -10.59 -12.96
C SER A 128 4.35 -11.43 -14.02
N GLU A 129 3.63 -10.80 -14.96
CA GLU A 129 2.73 -11.47 -15.93
C GLU A 129 1.61 -12.27 -15.25
N LEU A 130 1.27 -11.91 -14.00
CA LEU A 130 0.23 -12.53 -13.20
C LEU A 130 -0.92 -11.56 -12.89
N PRO A 131 -2.13 -12.08 -12.60
CA PRO A 131 -3.14 -11.33 -11.88
C PRO A 131 -2.56 -10.78 -10.56
N LEU A 132 -3.02 -9.60 -10.13
CA LEU A 132 -2.46 -8.93 -8.94
C LEU A 132 -2.60 -9.79 -7.67
N ALA A 133 -3.70 -10.53 -7.53
CA ALA A 133 -3.93 -11.41 -6.39
C ALA A 133 -2.86 -12.52 -6.33
N ASP A 134 -2.56 -13.14 -7.46
CA ASP A 134 -1.57 -14.21 -7.57
C ASP A 134 -0.15 -13.67 -7.36
N ALA A 135 0.17 -12.52 -7.96
CA ALA A 135 1.45 -11.86 -7.75
C ALA A 135 1.70 -11.52 -6.26
N LEU A 136 0.68 -11.01 -5.56
CA LEU A 136 0.79 -10.71 -4.12
C LEU A 136 0.89 -11.99 -3.28
N ALA A 137 0.17 -13.06 -3.65
CA ALA A 137 0.29 -14.34 -2.98
C ALA A 137 1.73 -14.89 -3.08
N ASP A 138 2.28 -14.94 -4.29
CA ASP A 138 3.59 -15.52 -4.58
C ASP A 138 4.75 -14.68 -4.03
N LEU A 139 4.66 -13.36 -4.17
CA LEU A 139 5.76 -12.45 -3.80
C LEU A 139 5.67 -12.02 -2.34
N VAL A 140 4.52 -12.09 -1.68
CA VAL A 140 4.35 -11.49 -0.34
C VAL A 140 3.70 -12.45 0.63
N PHE A 141 2.50 -12.96 0.36
CA PHE A 141 1.71 -13.63 1.38
C PHE A 141 2.26 -15.00 1.76
N ILE A 142 2.59 -15.84 0.76
CA ILE A 142 3.18 -17.16 1.00
C ILE A 142 4.56 -17.03 1.66
N PRO A 143 5.49 -16.20 1.17
CA PRO A 143 6.82 -16.07 1.76
C PRO A 143 6.82 -15.43 3.16
N ALA A 144 5.83 -14.61 3.50
CA ALA A 144 5.67 -14.04 4.84
C ALA A 144 4.78 -14.89 5.77
N GLU A 145 4.35 -16.07 5.32
CA GLU A 145 3.49 -17.00 6.07
C GLU A 145 2.17 -16.37 6.54
N LEU A 146 1.52 -15.59 5.66
CA LEU A 146 0.27 -14.91 5.97
C LEU A 146 -0.91 -15.83 5.65
N ALA A 147 -1.50 -16.40 6.70
CA ALA A 147 -2.49 -17.47 6.54
C ALA A 147 -3.86 -16.98 6.02
N THR A 148 -4.20 -15.72 6.25
CA THR A 148 -5.52 -15.14 5.97
C THR A 148 -5.48 -14.01 4.95
N ALA A 149 -4.28 -13.50 4.61
CA ALA A 149 -4.11 -12.37 3.72
C ALA A 149 -4.53 -12.70 2.29
N ARG A 150 -5.41 -11.88 1.71
CA ARG A 150 -5.87 -12.02 0.32
C ARG A 150 -6.34 -10.68 -0.25
N LEU A 151 -6.24 -10.54 -1.57
CA LEU A 151 -6.83 -9.42 -2.30
C LEU A 151 -8.34 -9.66 -2.48
N VAL A 152 -9.16 -8.63 -2.23
CA VAL A 152 -10.60 -8.66 -2.48
C VAL A 152 -10.98 -7.83 -3.70
N VAL A 153 -11.94 -8.31 -4.49
CA VAL A 153 -12.34 -7.70 -5.76
C VAL A 153 -13.84 -7.38 -5.79
N THR A 154 -14.65 -8.19 -5.13
CA THR A 154 -16.11 -8.06 -5.11
C THR A 154 -16.64 -7.90 -3.68
N PRO A 155 -17.86 -7.36 -3.49
CA PRO A 155 -18.49 -7.30 -2.18
C PRO A 155 -18.66 -8.68 -1.51
N ALA A 156 -18.80 -9.76 -2.29
CA ALA A 156 -18.92 -11.11 -1.76
C ALA A 156 -17.64 -11.58 -1.05
N ASP A 157 -16.47 -11.11 -1.49
CA ASP A 157 -15.17 -11.43 -0.87
C ASP A 157 -15.02 -10.83 0.53
N LEU A 158 -15.93 -9.93 0.94
CA LEU A 158 -15.95 -9.26 2.24
C LEU A 158 -16.91 -9.91 3.24
N ALA A 159 -17.57 -11.02 2.90
CA ALA A 159 -18.61 -11.64 3.73
C ALA A 159 -18.10 -12.10 5.12
N ASP A 160 -16.85 -12.53 5.22
CA ASP A 160 -16.14 -12.96 6.42
C ASP A 160 -15.23 -11.86 7.02
N VAL A 161 -15.24 -10.66 6.45
CA VAL A 161 -14.35 -9.56 6.82
C VAL A 161 -15.09 -8.62 7.78
N ARG A 162 -14.45 -8.30 8.92
CA ARG A 162 -15.02 -7.33 9.86
C ARG A 162 -14.75 -5.90 9.38
N MET A 163 -15.71 -5.36 8.62
CA MET A 163 -15.61 -4.04 7.97
C MET A 163 -15.83 -2.82 8.90
N GLY A 164 -16.23 -3.02 10.16
CA GLY A 164 -16.56 -1.90 11.04
C GLY A 164 -17.75 -1.11 10.49
N ASP A 165 -17.63 0.20 10.38
CA ASP A 165 -18.69 1.08 9.84
C ASP A 165 -18.82 0.99 8.31
N ALA A 166 -17.87 0.34 7.62
CA ALA A 166 -17.87 0.18 6.16
C ALA A 166 -18.69 -1.04 5.67
N VAL A 167 -19.80 -1.37 6.34
CA VAL A 167 -20.66 -2.49 5.93
C VAL A 167 -21.32 -2.19 4.58
N GLY A 168 -21.22 -3.13 3.64
CA GLY A 168 -21.72 -3.00 2.28
C GLY A 168 -20.77 -2.20 1.36
N TYR A 169 -19.54 -1.94 1.79
CA TYR A 169 -18.53 -1.30 0.98
C TYR A 169 -18.15 -2.17 -0.23
N HIS A 170 -17.94 -1.54 -1.39
CA HIS A 170 -17.45 -2.22 -2.58
C HIS A 170 -15.92 -2.07 -2.66
N PRO A 171 -15.12 -3.15 -2.62
CA PRO A 171 -13.66 -3.06 -2.55
C PRO A 171 -13.02 -2.38 -3.77
N GLY A 172 -13.70 -2.41 -4.93
CA GLY A 172 -13.28 -1.66 -6.14
C GLY A 172 -13.16 -0.13 -5.98
N TRP A 173 -13.68 0.47 -4.89
CA TRP A 173 -13.39 1.88 -4.56
C TRP A 173 -11.96 2.11 -4.06
N VAL A 174 -11.23 1.04 -3.73
CA VAL A 174 -9.79 1.08 -3.41
C VAL A 174 -9.00 0.73 -4.66
N TYR A 175 -8.69 1.73 -5.48
CA TYR A 175 -8.16 1.52 -6.84
C TYR A 175 -6.76 0.90 -6.92
N HIS A 176 -5.97 0.95 -5.84
CA HIS A 176 -4.70 0.22 -5.76
C HIS A 176 -4.88 -1.26 -5.35
N GLY A 177 -6.12 -1.69 -5.12
CA GLY A 177 -6.47 -2.99 -4.56
C GLY A 177 -6.64 -2.93 -3.04
N LEU A 178 -7.59 -3.72 -2.52
CA LEU A 178 -7.80 -3.87 -1.08
C LEU A 178 -7.34 -5.26 -0.66
N VAL A 179 -6.31 -5.33 0.18
CA VAL A 179 -5.97 -6.56 0.89
C VAL A 179 -6.78 -6.61 2.18
N VAL A 180 -7.25 -7.80 2.51
CA VAL A 180 -7.80 -8.13 3.83
C VAL A 180 -6.92 -9.17 4.49
N GLY A 181 -6.89 -9.17 5.81
CA GLY A 181 -6.15 -10.14 6.60
C GLY A 181 -6.27 -9.81 8.08
N THR A 182 -5.88 -10.73 8.95
CA THR A 182 -5.90 -10.49 10.39
C THR A 182 -4.85 -9.45 10.82
N ALA A 183 -5.01 -8.88 12.02
CA ALA A 183 -3.96 -8.06 12.65
C ALA A 183 -2.65 -8.86 12.85
N MET A 184 -2.77 -10.17 13.07
CA MET A 184 -1.63 -11.08 13.16
C MET A 184 -0.83 -11.14 11.86
N ASP A 185 -1.50 -11.32 10.72
CA ASP A 185 -0.84 -11.33 9.42
C ASP A 185 -0.16 -9.99 9.11
N ALA A 186 -0.81 -8.87 9.44
CA ALA A 186 -0.19 -7.55 9.26
C ALA A 186 1.09 -7.40 10.09
N ALA A 187 1.06 -7.85 11.35
CA ALA A 187 2.23 -7.84 12.23
C ALA A 187 3.33 -8.82 11.75
N ARG A 188 2.96 -10.01 11.23
CA ARG A 188 3.90 -10.99 10.64
C ARG A 188 4.59 -10.41 9.42
N LEU A 189 3.84 -9.75 8.54
CA LEU A 189 4.38 -9.09 7.36
C LEU A 189 5.45 -8.06 7.74
N LEU A 190 5.17 -7.19 8.71
CA LEU A 190 6.14 -6.22 9.20
C LEU A 190 7.35 -6.89 9.85
N ARG A 191 7.15 -7.96 10.64
CA ARG A 191 8.25 -8.71 11.25
C ARG A 191 9.19 -9.27 10.18
N HIS A 192 8.67 -10.09 9.25
CA HIS A 192 9.49 -10.70 8.20
C HIS A 192 10.14 -9.66 7.28
N LEU A 193 9.48 -8.53 7.03
CA LEU A 193 10.10 -7.41 6.32
C LEU A 193 11.31 -6.84 7.09
N LEU A 194 11.11 -6.46 8.36
CA LEU A 194 12.12 -5.78 9.16
C LEU A 194 13.26 -6.70 9.60
N SER A 195 13.03 -8.00 9.67
CA SER A 195 14.05 -9.03 9.88
C SER A 195 14.91 -9.30 8.63
N GLY A 196 14.50 -8.81 7.46
CA GLY A 196 15.20 -9.02 6.19
C GLY A 196 14.86 -10.34 5.48
N ASP A 197 13.76 -11.00 5.86
CA ASP A 197 13.37 -12.30 5.30
C ASP A 197 12.64 -12.16 3.94
N LEU A 198 12.10 -10.98 3.63
CA LEU A 198 11.27 -10.77 2.43
C LEU A 198 11.97 -10.08 1.26
N VAL A 199 12.98 -9.25 1.55
CA VAL A 199 13.73 -8.47 0.56
C VAL A 199 15.19 -8.45 0.96
N ARG A 200 16.09 -8.31 -0.01
CA ARG A 200 17.53 -8.22 0.21
C ARG A 200 17.89 -6.99 1.06
N PRO A 201 19.01 -7.01 1.81
CA PRO A 201 19.41 -5.90 2.69
C PRO A 201 19.47 -4.53 2.00
N HIS A 202 19.92 -4.49 0.74
CA HIS A 202 19.96 -3.24 -0.02
C HIS A 202 18.54 -2.67 -0.29
N SER A 203 17.60 -3.52 -0.70
CA SER A 203 16.21 -3.13 -0.93
C SER A 203 15.51 -2.71 0.36
N LEU A 204 15.76 -3.43 1.48
CA LEU A 204 15.25 -3.04 2.79
C LEU A 204 15.78 -1.66 3.20
N SER A 205 17.08 -1.42 3.04
CA SER A 205 17.69 -0.12 3.33
C SER A 205 17.06 1.01 2.53
N ARG A 206 16.78 0.80 1.23
CA ARG A 206 16.06 1.77 0.39
C ARG A 206 14.62 1.97 0.85
N MET A 207 13.92 0.90 1.22
CA MET A 207 12.55 0.95 1.73
C MET A 207 12.44 1.76 3.03
N LEU A 208 13.48 1.69 3.86
CA LEU A 208 13.57 2.38 5.15
C LEU A 208 14.24 3.76 5.09
N GLU A 209 14.72 4.21 3.93
CA GLU A 209 15.29 5.55 3.78
C GLU A 209 14.19 6.61 3.98
N PRO A 210 14.28 7.46 5.03
CA PRO A 210 13.18 8.32 5.42
C PRO A 210 13.12 9.59 4.57
N ARG A 211 11.94 9.87 4.02
CA ARG A 211 11.57 11.21 3.53
C ARG A 211 10.77 11.94 4.60
N PRO A 212 11.31 12.98 5.27
CA PRO A 212 10.55 13.74 6.26
C PRO A 212 9.30 14.38 5.65
N ILE A 213 8.16 14.28 6.35
CA ILE A 213 6.87 14.84 5.93
C ILE A 213 6.26 15.70 7.06
N PRO A 214 6.96 16.78 7.49
CA PRO A 214 6.63 17.55 8.69
C PRO A 214 5.22 18.14 8.70
N GLN A 215 4.58 18.29 7.54
CA GLN A 215 3.19 18.72 7.41
C GLN A 215 2.17 17.75 8.03
N PHE A 216 2.57 16.51 8.37
CA PHE A 216 1.74 15.52 9.08
C PHE A 216 2.14 15.32 10.55
N ARG A 217 2.94 16.23 11.12
CA ARG A 217 3.35 16.16 12.53
C ARG A 217 2.12 16.18 13.43
N SER A 218 2.10 15.28 14.41
CA SER A 218 1.05 15.17 15.42
C SER A 218 1.63 14.68 16.75
N GLU A 219 0.83 14.67 17.82
CA GLU A 219 1.25 14.09 19.10
C GLU A 219 1.63 12.60 18.98
N LEU A 220 0.96 11.85 18.09
CA LEU A 220 1.21 10.43 17.87
C LEU A 220 2.40 10.16 16.94
N LEU A 221 2.64 11.06 15.98
CA LEU A 221 3.76 11.01 15.03
C LEU A 221 4.51 12.36 15.08
N PRO A 222 5.41 12.56 16.05
CA PRO A 222 6.10 13.85 16.22
C PRO A 222 7.06 14.14 15.07
N ASP A 223 7.73 13.13 14.52
CA ASP A 223 8.68 13.28 13.42
C ASP A 223 8.32 12.33 12.29
N PRO A 224 7.22 12.59 11.55
CA PRO A 224 6.74 11.68 10.53
C PRO A 224 7.67 11.67 9.32
N ALA A 225 7.96 10.48 8.82
CA ALA A 225 8.64 10.26 7.55
C ALA A 225 7.90 9.21 6.72
N TYR A 226 8.22 9.16 5.43
CA TYR A 226 7.74 8.14 4.51
C TYR A 226 8.91 7.45 3.82
N GLY A 227 8.91 6.12 3.82
CA GLY A 227 9.85 5.29 3.07
C GLY A 227 9.30 4.91 1.70
N LEU A 228 9.60 3.69 1.25
CA LEU A 228 8.92 3.10 0.09
C LEU A 228 7.71 2.29 0.58
N GLY A 229 6.53 2.90 0.56
CA GLY A 229 5.29 2.25 1.02
C GLY A 229 5.21 1.98 2.52
N LEU A 230 6.00 2.69 3.33
CA LEU A 230 6.04 2.52 4.77
C LEU A 230 6.03 3.88 5.47
N MET A 231 5.19 4.02 6.50
CA MET A 231 5.29 5.15 7.43
C MET A 231 6.48 4.92 8.36
N LEU A 232 7.32 5.94 8.50
CA LEU A 232 8.53 5.91 9.31
C LEU A 232 8.50 7.06 10.33
N ARG A 233 9.45 7.02 11.25
CA ARG A 233 9.85 8.21 12.00
C ARG A 233 11.15 8.73 11.40
N ALA A 234 11.22 10.03 11.13
CA ALA A 234 12.49 10.69 10.92
C ALA A 234 13.22 10.65 12.26
N THR A 235 14.09 9.66 12.47
CA THR A 235 15.02 9.75 13.60
C THR A 235 15.84 11.00 13.40
N ASN A 236 15.96 11.84 14.44
CA ASN A 236 16.82 13.01 14.43
C ASN A 236 18.20 12.58 13.89
N MET A 237 18.50 12.94 12.64
CA MET A 237 19.86 12.89 12.11
C MET A 237 20.63 14.01 12.79
N THR A 238 21.01 13.78 14.04
CA THR A 238 21.95 14.60 14.81
C THR A 238 23.19 13.79 15.06
#